data_AF-A0A538F9T6-F1
#
_entry.id   AF-A0A538F9T6-F1
#
_cell.length_a   1.000
_cell.length_b   1.000
_cell.length_c   1.000
_cell.angle_alpha   90.00
_cell.angle_beta   90.00
_cell.angle_gamma   90.00
#
_symmetry.space_group_name_H-M   'P 1'
#
loop_
_entity.id
_entity.type
_entity.pdbx_description
1 polymer ?
#
loop_
_entity_poly.entity_id
_entity_poly.type
_entity_poly.pdbx_seq_one_letter_code
_entity_poly.pdbx_strand_id
1 'polypeptide(L)' 'NLREPLKRAGFLTRDARIVERKKAGLHKARKAPQFSKR' A
#
# COMPACT_ATOMS: atom_id res chain seq x y z
N ASN A 1 -17.23 13.70 -26.59
CA ASN A 1 -16.99 13.81 -25.14
C ASN A 1 -16.07 12.66 -24.71
N LEU A 2 -14.77 12.90 -24.50
CA LEU A 2 -13.75 11.84 -24.33
C LEU A 2 -13.55 11.39 -22.87
N ARG A 3 -14.29 11.99 -21.93
CA ARG A 3 -14.15 11.70 -20.51
C ARG A 3 -14.52 10.27 -20.12
N GLU A 4 -15.58 9.73 -20.72
CA GLU A 4 -16.03 8.35 -20.44
C GLU A 4 -14.99 7.27 -20.80
N PRO A 5 -14.44 7.23 -22.03
CA PRO A 5 -13.46 6.21 -22.39
C PRO A 5 -12.18 6.33 -21.55
N LEU A 6 -11.72 7.56 -21.24
CA LEU A 6 -10.53 7.78 -20.40
C LEU A 6 -10.73 7.37 -18.94
N LYS A 7 -11.93 7.56 -18.39
CA LYS A 7 -12.27 7.12 -17.03
C LYS A 7 -12.33 5.59 -16.96
N ARG A 8 -12.94 4.92 -17.94
CA ARG A 8 -13.01 3.45 -18.00
C ARG A 8 -11.62 2.82 -18.16
N ALA A 9 -10.75 3.46 -18.92
CA ALA A 9 -9.35 3.02 -19.11
C ALA A 9 -8.43 3.33 -17.91
N GLY A 10 -8.90 4.06 -16.88
CA GLY A 10 -8.12 4.35 -15.68
C GLY A 10 -7.10 5.49 -15.81
N PHE A 11 -7.10 6.25 -16.91
CA PHE A 11 -6.12 7.33 -17.13
C PHE A 11 -6.37 8.61 -16.32
N LEU A 12 -7.54 8.70 -15.67
CA LEU A 12 -7.92 9.86 -14.87
C LEU A 12 -7.68 9.65 -13.36
N THR A 13 -7.28 8.46 -12.93
CA THR A 13 -7.03 8.14 -11.52
C THR A 13 -5.57 8.30 -11.18
N ARG A 14 -5.27 8.99 -10.08
CA ARG A 14 -3.95 9.00 -9.47
C ARG A 14 -3.79 7.77 -8.59
N ASP A 15 -2.61 7.17 -8.62
CA ASP A 15 -2.23 6.14 -7.66
C ASP A 15 -2.14 6.72 -6.25
N ALA A 16 -2.97 6.21 -5.34
CA ALA A 16 -3.03 6.63 -3.95
C ALA A 16 -2.09 5.85 -3.02
N ARG A 17 -1.31 4.89 -3.55
CA ARG A 17 -0.40 4.08 -2.74
C ARG A 17 0.66 4.96 -2.05
N ILE A 18 0.82 4.73 -0.75
CA ILE A 18 1.82 5.38 0.09
C ILE A 18 2.54 4.28 0.88
N VAL A 19 3.83 4.48 1.13
CA VAL A 19 4.64 3.52 1.90
C VAL A 19 4.10 3.40 3.32
N GLU A 20 3.84 2.16 3.76
CA GLU A 20 3.43 1.91 5.14
C GLU A 20 4.55 2.26 6.12
N ARG A 21 4.20 2.98 7.19
CA ARG A 21 5.16 3.33 8.25
C ARG A 21 5.65 2.10 9.02
N LYS A 22 6.84 2.21 9.62
CA LYS A 22 7.31 1.26 10.63
C LYS A 22 6.40 1.32 11.87
N LYS A 23 6.05 0.14 12.41
CA LYS A 23 5.28 0.00 13.66
C LYS A 23 6.21 -0.37 14.80
N ALA A 24 5.91 0.10 16.02
CA ALA A 24 6.70 -0.24 17.21
C ALA A 24 6.67 -1.75 17.47
N GLY A 25 7.79 -2.31 17.92
CA GLY A 25 7.95 -3.76 18.12
C GLY A 25 8.17 -4.58 16.85
N LEU A 26 8.03 -4.00 15.65
CA LEU A 26 8.29 -4.66 14.37
C LEU A 26 9.59 -4.17 13.73
N HIS A 27 10.25 -5.04 12.96
CA HIS A 27 11.43 -4.69 12.18
C HIS A 27 11.11 -3.77 11.00
N LYS A 28 9.91 -3.93 10.40
CA LYS A 28 9.38 -3.13 9.28
C LYS A 28 7.86 -2.94 9.47
N ALA A 29 7.16 -2.39 8.47
CA ALA A 29 5.71 -2.15 8.54
C ALA A 29 4.89 -3.36 9.02
N ARG A 30 5.29 -4.58 8.63
CA ARG A 30 4.59 -5.84 8.97
C ARG A 30 5.50 -6.97 9.48
N LYS A 31 6.83 -6.84 9.40
CA LYS A 31 7.77 -7.92 9.76
C LYS A 31 7.97 -8.00 11.28
N ALA A 32 7.42 -9.02 11.91
CA ALA A 32 7.62 -9.32 13.33
C ALA A 32 8.97 -10.02 13.60
N PRO A 33 9.53 -9.87 14.80
CA PRO A 33 10.62 -10.73 15.27
C PRO A 33 10.11 -12.18 15.41
N GLN A 34 11.02 -13.14 15.28
CA GLN A 34 10.71 -14.55 15.52
C GLN A 34 10.51 -14.80 17.02
N PHE A 35 9.41 -15.46 17.38
CA PHE A 35 9.17 -15.87 18.77
C PHE A 35 9.81 -17.24 19.05
N SER A 36 10.68 -17.30 20.05
CA SER A 36 11.21 -18.56 20.58
C SER A 36 10.40 -18.97 21.81
N LYS A 37 9.55 -20.00 21.68
CA LYS A 37 8.94 -20.65 22.85
C LYS A 37 10.03 -21.34 23.67
N ARG A 38 9.86 -21.34 24.99
CA ARG A 38 10.63 -22.15 25.94
C ARG A 38 9.86 -23.42 26.26
#